data_AF-A0A4U0SK16-F1
#
_entry.id   AF-A0A4U0SK16-F1
#
_cell.length_a   1.000
_cell.length_b   1.000
_cell.length_c   1.000
_cell.angle_alpha   90.00
_cell.angle_beta   90.00
_cell.angle_gamma   90.00
#
_symmetry.space_group_name_H-M   'P 1'
#
loop_
_entity.id
_entity.type
_entity.pdbx_description
1 polymer ?
#
loop_
_entity_poly.entity_id
_entity_poly.type
_entity_poly.pdbx_seq_one_letter_code
_entity_poly.pdbx_strand_id
1 'polypeptide(L)'
;MSSTEGSSVPPDSCGLDYGQAGPTALRLALGAQLRRLREARGITRGAAGEVLEVSDSRIKGLESGRTACRPCEVTALLAFYGVDDDSERGTLLALAEQSNAPGWWQPYSDVVPAGLQAYLDLEHSADVIRSYEAQGIPDLLQTPDYARAVVRFGHRGIAANASEAEVERRVGLRMKRQQILRRPNPPHLWAVIDESALRRTVGSTDTTLTQLEHLIDASEHPHITIQMVPFRADAVVGEDGPVTILRLPGGELPDVVCLEPPTGARYPCEPADIEHYRHIMNQLVIEADSPAVTRTALHQMLEDILSGASSP
;
A
#
# COMPACT_ATOMS: atom_id res chain seq x y z
N MET A 1 -45.68 -13.72 -34.44
CA MET A 1 -45.26 -14.41 -33.20
C MET A 1 -43.85 -14.91 -33.47
N SER A 2 -42.77 -14.46 -32.87
CA SER A 2 -42.57 -13.67 -31.65
C SER A 2 -41.46 -12.65 -31.88
N SER A 3 -41.66 -11.48 -31.29
CA SER A 3 -40.64 -10.44 -31.13
C SER A 3 -39.61 -10.88 -30.10
N THR A 4 -38.34 -10.62 -30.40
CA THR A 4 -37.22 -10.74 -29.47
C THR A 4 -37.16 -9.47 -28.66
N GLU A 5 -37.61 -9.50 -27.41
CA GLU A 5 -37.37 -8.41 -26.46
C GLU A 5 -35.95 -8.56 -25.90
N GLY A 6 -35.10 -7.60 -26.22
CA GLY A 6 -33.82 -7.38 -25.57
C GLY A 6 -34.06 -6.93 -24.13
N SER A 7 -33.68 -7.76 -23.18
CA SER A 7 -33.58 -7.36 -21.78
C SER A 7 -32.30 -6.55 -21.60
N SER A 8 -32.43 -5.23 -21.62
CA SER A 8 -31.41 -4.29 -21.17
C SER A 8 -31.30 -4.37 -19.64
N VAL A 9 -30.24 -5.01 -19.16
CA VAL A 9 -29.83 -4.96 -17.75
C VAL A 9 -29.52 -3.50 -17.40
N PRO A 10 -30.09 -2.93 -16.32
CA PRO A 10 -29.73 -1.58 -15.88
C PRO A 10 -28.29 -1.58 -15.34
N PRO A 11 -27.54 -0.47 -15.46
CA PRO A 11 -26.20 -0.39 -14.91
C PRO A 11 -26.28 -0.44 -13.37
N ASP A 12 -25.78 -1.52 -12.78
CA ASP A 12 -25.64 -1.67 -11.34
C ASP A 12 -24.85 -0.48 -10.78
N SER A 13 -25.51 0.30 -9.93
CA SER A 13 -24.93 1.41 -9.19
C SER A 13 -24.14 0.88 -7.98
N CYS A 14 -23.08 0.11 -8.23
CA CYS A 14 -21.94 -0.14 -7.34
C CYS A 14 -20.89 -0.97 -8.12
N GLY A 15 -20.24 -0.36 -9.11
CA GLY A 15 -19.25 -1.00 -9.97
C GLY A 15 -17.90 -1.21 -9.31
N LEU A 16 -17.85 -1.89 -8.15
CA LEU A 16 -16.61 -2.21 -7.47
C LEU A 16 -16.16 -3.62 -7.90
N ASP A 17 -15.18 -3.69 -8.79
CA ASP A 17 -14.50 -4.94 -9.15
C ASP A 17 -13.60 -5.37 -7.98
N TYR A 18 -14.21 -6.03 -6.99
CA TYR A 18 -13.51 -6.59 -5.84
C TYR A 18 -12.72 -7.87 -6.18
N GLY A 19 -12.74 -8.34 -7.44
CA GLY A 19 -12.09 -9.59 -7.84
C GLY A 19 -10.58 -9.63 -7.61
N GLN A 20 -9.97 -8.46 -7.36
CA GLN A 20 -8.53 -8.30 -7.09
C GLN A 20 -8.22 -7.69 -5.70
N ALA A 21 -9.23 -7.40 -4.89
CA ALA A 21 -9.04 -6.75 -3.60
C ALA A 21 -8.71 -7.77 -2.50
N GLY A 22 -7.59 -7.56 -1.81
CA GLY A 22 -7.15 -8.34 -0.66
C GLY A 22 -8.03 -8.11 0.58
N PRO A 23 -7.92 -8.98 1.60
CA PRO A 23 -8.83 -8.99 2.75
C PRO A 23 -8.95 -7.65 3.48
N THR A 24 -7.85 -6.91 3.62
CA THR A 24 -7.85 -5.61 4.30
C THR A 24 -8.56 -4.52 3.48
N ALA A 25 -8.43 -4.51 2.14
CA ALA A 25 -9.16 -3.57 1.29
C ALA A 25 -10.67 -3.82 1.34
N LEU A 26 -11.08 -5.10 1.32
CA LEU A 26 -12.48 -5.50 1.49
C LEU A 26 -13.04 -5.09 2.86
N ARG A 27 -12.21 -5.17 3.91
CA ARG A 27 -12.58 -4.73 5.26
C ARG A 27 -12.81 -3.22 5.33
N LEU A 28 -11.97 -2.43 4.66
CA LEU A 28 -12.17 -0.98 4.53
C LEU A 28 -13.45 -0.66 3.78
N ALA A 29 -13.72 -1.37 2.68
CA ALA A 29 -14.95 -1.23 1.92
C ALA A 29 -16.20 -1.52 2.76
N LEU A 30 -16.21 -2.67 3.46
CA LEU A 30 -17.27 -3.03 4.38
C LEU A 30 -17.46 -1.97 5.48
N GLY A 31 -16.38 -1.54 6.13
CA GLY A 31 -16.41 -0.53 7.18
C GLY A 31 -16.99 0.81 6.70
N ALA A 32 -16.58 1.26 5.52
CA ALA A 32 -17.08 2.49 4.89
C ALA A 32 -18.58 2.39 4.58
N GLN A 33 -19.04 1.26 4.04
CA GLN A 33 -20.46 1.03 3.76
C GLN A 33 -21.30 0.98 5.05
N LEU A 34 -20.83 0.28 6.09
CA LEU A 34 -21.49 0.24 7.40
C LEU A 34 -21.58 1.64 8.03
N ARG A 35 -20.51 2.44 7.93
CA ARG A 35 -20.51 3.83 8.39
C ARG A 35 -21.52 4.69 7.62
N ARG A 36 -21.54 4.59 6.29
CA ARG A 36 -22.48 5.32 5.42
C ARG A 36 -23.92 5.01 5.81
N LEU A 37 -24.25 3.73 5.98
CA LEU A 37 -25.58 3.27 6.38
C LEU A 37 -25.98 3.76 7.77
N ARG A 38 -25.04 3.80 8.71
CA ARG A 38 -25.26 4.31 10.07
C ARG A 38 -25.53 5.82 10.05
N GLU A 39 -24.68 6.58 9.39
CA GLU A 39 -24.76 8.05 9.33
C GLU A 39 -26.00 8.52 8.57
N ALA A 40 -26.37 7.84 7.48
CA ALA A 40 -27.59 8.13 6.72
C ALA A 40 -28.87 8.05 7.56
N ARG A 41 -28.83 7.32 8.69
CA ARG A 41 -29.95 7.15 9.62
C ARG A 41 -29.79 7.91 10.93
N GLY A 42 -28.76 8.76 11.04
CA GLY A 42 -28.49 9.54 12.24
C GLY A 42 -28.13 8.70 13.48
N ILE A 43 -27.73 7.44 13.28
CA ILE A 43 -27.42 6.51 14.37
C ILE A 43 -26.01 6.82 14.90
N THR A 44 -25.86 6.91 16.23
CA THR A 44 -24.55 7.11 16.85
C THR A 44 -23.76 5.80 16.89
N ARG A 45 -22.43 5.89 16.93
CA ARG A 45 -21.57 4.71 17.10
C ARG A 45 -21.86 4.00 18.44
N GLY A 46 -22.15 4.74 19.51
CA GLY A 46 -22.60 4.18 20.78
C GLY A 46 -23.85 3.30 20.65
N ALA A 47 -24.89 3.78 19.96
CA ALA A 47 -26.10 3.01 19.72
C ALA A 47 -25.85 1.74 18.88
N ALA A 48 -25.00 1.82 17.86
CA ALA A 48 -24.55 0.63 17.11
C ALA A 48 -23.73 -0.33 17.98
N GLY A 49 -22.96 0.19 18.93
CA GLY A 49 -22.19 -0.56 19.91
C GLY A 49 -23.07 -1.36 20.87
N GLU A 50 -24.18 -0.78 21.33
CA GLU A 50 -25.16 -1.46 22.20
C GLU A 50 -25.74 -2.72 21.54
N VAL A 51 -26.04 -2.67 20.24
CA VAL A 51 -26.58 -3.81 19.47
C VAL A 51 -25.61 -4.99 19.42
N LEU A 52 -24.31 -4.70 19.36
CA LEU A 52 -23.26 -5.72 19.30
C LEU A 52 -22.63 -6.02 20.67
N GLU A 53 -23.06 -5.33 21.73
CA GLU A 53 -22.43 -5.35 23.06
C GLU A 53 -20.93 -5.00 23.04
N VAL A 54 -20.54 -4.01 22.23
CA VAL A 54 -19.16 -3.54 22.09
C VAL A 54 -19.00 -2.05 22.35
N SER A 55 -17.77 -1.62 22.61
CA SER A 55 -17.46 -0.21 22.83
C SER A 55 -17.58 0.64 21.56
N ASP A 56 -17.82 1.94 21.71
CA ASP A 56 -17.76 2.94 20.64
C ASP A 56 -16.45 2.86 19.83
N SER A 57 -15.34 2.64 20.53
CA SER A 57 -14.01 2.47 19.93
C SER A 57 -13.93 1.23 19.02
N ARG A 58 -14.61 0.13 19.38
CA ARG A 58 -14.70 -1.06 18.53
C ARG A 58 -15.53 -0.78 17.28
N ILE A 59 -16.66 -0.08 17.39
CA ILE A 59 -17.44 0.36 16.22
C ILE A 59 -16.60 1.25 15.31
N LYS A 60 -15.87 2.23 15.87
CA LYS A 60 -14.92 3.06 15.11
C LYS A 60 -13.88 2.20 14.37
N GLY A 61 -13.37 1.15 15.03
CA GLY A 61 -12.42 0.20 14.43
C GLY A 61 -13.01 -0.65 13.30
N LEU A 62 -14.27 -1.09 13.42
CA LEU A 62 -14.99 -1.79 12.36
C LEU A 62 -15.20 -0.87 11.15
N GLU A 63 -15.70 0.35 11.39
CA GLU A 63 -15.96 1.34 10.34
C GLU A 63 -14.71 1.81 9.61
N SER A 64 -13.58 1.86 10.30
CA SER A 64 -12.30 2.24 9.69
C SER A 64 -11.53 1.03 9.14
N GLY A 65 -12.13 -0.16 9.07
CA GLY A 65 -11.48 -1.39 8.60
C GLY A 65 -10.25 -1.84 9.42
N ARG A 66 -10.04 -1.28 10.62
CA ARG A 66 -8.94 -1.68 11.53
C ARG A 66 -9.23 -2.99 12.24
N THR A 67 -10.51 -3.38 12.28
CA THR A 67 -10.94 -4.55 13.01
C THR A 67 -11.88 -5.39 12.17
N ALA A 68 -11.67 -6.70 12.18
CA ALA A 68 -12.51 -7.66 11.49
C ALA A 68 -13.96 -7.59 12.01
N CYS A 69 -14.91 -7.61 11.08
CA CYS A 69 -16.34 -7.73 11.36
C CYS A 69 -16.79 -9.14 10.97
N ARG A 70 -17.41 -9.86 11.90
CA ARG A 70 -17.95 -11.20 11.63
C ARG A 70 -19.25 -11.08 10.83
N PRO A 71 -19.60 -12.05 9.96
CA PRO A 71 -20.86 -12.02 9.22
C PRO A 71 -22.11 -11.90 10.10
N CYS A 72 -22.09 -12.48 11.31
CA CYS A 72 -23.17 -12.32 12.28
C CYS A 72 -23.30 -10.89 12.82
N GLU A 73 -22.19 -10.18 13.03
CA GLU A 73 -22.17 -8.78 13.45
C GLU A 73 -22.69 -7.88 12.33
N VAL A 74 -22.29 -8.15 11.08
CA VAL A 74 -22.84 -7.44 9.90
C VAL A 74 -24.34 -7.64 9.81
N THR A 75 -24.83 -8.87 9.96
CA THR A 75 -26.28 -9.15 9.95
C THR A 75 -27.03 -8.33 10.99
N ALA A 76 -26.52 -8.29 12.22
CA ALA A 76 -27.12 -7.55 13.33
C ALA A 76 -27.12 -6.04 13.08
N LEU A 77 -26.01 -5.48 12.59
CA LEU A 77 -25.92 -4.05 12.24
C LEU A 77 -26.86 -3.69 11.10
N LEU A 78 -26.94 -4.51 10.04
CA LEU A 78 -27.84 -4.24 8.91
C LEU A 78 -29.31 -4.28 9.32
N ALA A 79 -29.69 -5.23 10.18
CA ALA A 79 -31.03 -5.28 10.75
C ALA A 79 -31.33 -4.06 11.63
N PHE A 80 -30.38 -3.64 12.47
CA PHE A 80 -30.54 -2.45 13.32
C PHE A 80 -30.59 -1.16 12.51
N TYR A 81 -29.79 -1.07 11.45
CA TYR A 81 -29.87 0.05 10.54
C TYR A 81 -31.17 -0.04 9.73
N GLY A 82 -31.81 -1.19 9.54
CA GLY A 82 -33.07 -1.31 8.79
C GLY A 82 -32.83 -1.39 7.28
N VAL A 83 -31.78 -2.08 6.88
CA VAL A 83 -31.52 -2.46 5.49
C VAL A 83 -32.34 -3.70 5.18
N ASP A 84 -33.40 -3.53 4.38
CA ASP A 84 -34.34 -4.60 4.02
C ASP A 84 -34.06 -5.20 2.63
N ASP A 85 -33.19 -4.57 1.82
CA ASP A 85 -32.84 -5.08 0.50
C ASP A 85 -31.90 -6.29 0.60
N ASP A 86 -32.37 -7.47 0.21
CA ASP A 86 -31.60 -8.71 0.31
C ASP A 86 -30.37 -8.73 -0.59
N SER A 87 -30.36 -7.96 -1.68
CA SER A 87 -29.18 -7.82 -2.56
C SER A 87 -28.05 -7.04 -1.87
N GLU A 88 -28.36 -5.88 -1.28
CA GLU A 88 -27.40 -5.08 -0.50
C GLU A 88 -26.89 -5.88 0.71
N ARG A 89 -27.77 -6.59 1.42
CA ARG A 89 -27.38 -7.45 2.55
C ARG A 89 -26.45 -8.58 2.12
N GLY A 90 -26.79 -9.28 1.04
CA GLY A 90 -25.97 -10.35 0.49
C GLY A 90 -24.58 -9.87 0.10
N THR A 91 -24.50 -8.70 -0.52
CA THR A 91 -23.23 -8.07 -0.91
C THR A 91 -22.34 -7.77 0.31
N LEU A 92 -22.89 -7.14 1.35
CA LEU A 92 -22.13 -6.79 2.55
C LEU A 92 -21.72 -8.02 3.38
N LEU A 93 -22.52 -9.07 3.40
CA LEU A 93 -22.15 -10.35 4.02
C LEU A 93 -21.01 -11.04 3.25
N ALA A 94 -21.08 -11.05 1.92
CA ALA A 94 -20.01 -11.58 1.09
C ALA A 94 -18.70 -10.82 1.30
N LEU A 95 -18.74 -9.49 1.44
CA LEU A 95 -17.56 -8.68 1.81
C LEU A 95 -17.02 -9.07 3.20
N ALA A 96 -17.89 -9.32 4.18
CA ALA A 96 -17.48 -9.75 5.51
C ALA A 96 -16.77 -11.11 5.48
N GLU A 97 -17.30 -12.07 4.71
CA GLU A 97 -16.66 -13.39 4.56
C GLU A 97 -15.30 -13.28 3.88
N GLN A 98 -15.22 -12.58 2.75
CA GLN A 98 -13.99 -12.44 1.97
C GLN A 98 -12.92 -11.61 2.73
N SER A 99 -13.31 -10.58 3.47
CA SER A 99 -12.37 -9.75 4.27
C SER A 99 -11.78 -10.48 5.49
N ASN A 100 -12.35 -11.62 5.86
CA ASN A 100 -11.86 -12.50 6.91
C ASN A 100 -11.04 -13.68 6.35
N ALA A 101 -10.92 -13.81 5.03
CA ALA A 101 -10.11 -14.85 4.40
C ALA A 101 -8.60 -14.64 4.70
N PRO A 102 -7.81 -15.72 4.77
CA PRO A 102 -6.37 -15.62 4.95
C PRO A 102 -5.70 -14.85 3.80
N GLY A 103 -4.84 -13.87 4.13
CA GLY A 103 -4.07 -13.13 3.14
C GLY A 103 -3.00 -13.97 2.45
N TRP A 104 -2.59 -13.56 1.24
CA TRP A 104 -1.58 -14.27 0.44
C TRP A 104 -0.20 -14.39 1.12
N TRP A 105 0.09 -13.53 2.09
CA TRP A 105 1.33 -13.48 2.85
C TRP A 105 1.37 -14.49 4.01
N GLN A 106 0.28 -15.21 4.30
CA GLN A 106 0.19 -16.24 5.34
C GLN A 106 1.33 -17.27 5.33
N PRO A 107 1.79 -17.77 4.17
CA PRO A 107 2.95 -18.66 4.10
C PRO A 107 4.24 -18.04 4.64
N TYR A 108 4.32 -16.72 4.80
CA TYR A 108 5.46 -15.94 5.34
C TYR A 108 5.19 -15.35 6.73
N SER A 109 4.14 -15.79 7.42
CA SER A 109 3.71 -15.25 8.73
C SER A 109 4.80 -15.25 9.82
N ASP A 110 5.80 -16.13 9.69
CA ASP A 110 6.98 -16.23 10.54
C ASP A 110 7.98 -15.07 10.37
N VAL A 111 8.03 -14.44 9.20
CA VAL A 111 8.97 -13.36 8.87
C VAL A 111 8.31 -11.99 8.67
N VAL A 112 6.98 -11.95 8.53
CA VAL A 112 6.20 -10.70 8.43
C VAL A 112 6.13 -10.03 9.79
N PRO A 113 6.66 -8.80 9.96
CA PRO A 113 6.53 -8.05 11.20
C PRO A 113 5.07 -7.83 11.60
N ALA A 114 4.79 -7.82 12.90
CA ALA A 114 3.48 -7.47 13.43
C ALA A 114 3.07 -6.07 12.93
N GLY A 115 1.85 -5.96 12.40
CA GLY A 115 1.29 -4.73 11.85
C GLY A 115 1.53 -4.52 10.36
N LEU A 116 2.45 -5.26 9.71
CA LEU A 116 2.70 -5.15 8.27
C LEU A 116 1.69 -5.93 7.42
N GLN A 117 0.92 -6.85 8.02
CA GLN A 117 -0.07 -7.67 7.32
C GLN A 117 -1.09 -6.83 6.54
N ALA A 118 -1.61 -5.78 7.19
CA ALA A 118 -2.57 -4.86 6.58
C ALA A 118 -1.97 -4.14 5.37
N TYR A 119 -0.74 -3.64 5.50
CA TYR A 119 -0.02 -3.03 4.39
C TYR A 119 0.15 -3.99 3.21
N LEU A 120 0.56 -5.25 3.43
CA LEU A 120 0.76 -6.22 2.34
C LEU A 120 -0.52 -6.52 1.56
N ASP A 121 -1.66 -6.57 2.24
CA ASP A 121 -2.95 -6.72 1.58
C ASP A 121 -3.33 -5.47 0.78
N LEU A 122 -3.10 -4.27 1.34
CA LEU A 122 -3.43 -3.01 0.70
C LEU A 122 -2.52 -2.71 -0.50
N GLU A 123 -1.21 -2.94 -0.37
CA GLU A 123 -0.22 -2.84 -1.45
C GLU A 123 -0.62 -3.74 -2.63
N HIS A 124 -1.05 -4.98 -2.33
CA HIS A 124 -1.51 -5.91 -3.35
C HIS A 124 -2.82 -5.46 -4.04
N SER A 125 -3.66 -4.73 -3.32
CA SER A 125 -4.97 -4.28 -3.82
C SER A 125 -4.92 -2.94 -4.54
N ALA A 126 -3.88 -2.15 -4.35
CA ALA A 126 -3.84 -0.76 -4.81
C ALA A 126 -3.89 -0.64 -6.34
N ASP A 127 -4.49 0.45 -6.81
CA ASP A 127 -4.44 0.93 -8.20
C ASP A 127 -3.30 1.95 -8.39
N VAL A 128 -2.99 2.71 -7.34
CA VAL A 128 -1.89 3.68 -7.31
C VAL A 128 -1.12 3.53 -6.01
N ILE A 129 0.20 3.49 -6.11
CA ILE A 129 1.14 3.44 -5.00
C ILE A 129 2.07 4.63 -5.16
N ARG A 130 2.02 5.60 -4.23
CA ARG A 130 2.97 6.71 -4.18
C ARG A 130 3.85 6.51 -2.97
N SER A 131 5.16 6.38 -3.14
CA SER A 131 6.09 6.17 -2.04
C SER A 131 7.19 7.22 -2.05
N TYR A 132 7.59 7.67 -0.86
CA TYR A 132 8.81 8.43 -0.64
C TYR A 132 9.73 7.64 0.26
N GLU A 133 10.97 7.45 -0.19
CA GLU A 133 12.01 6.76 0.56
C GLU A 133 13.22 7.67 0.77
N ALA A 134 13.47 8.03 2.04
CA ALA A 134 14.58 8.91 2.43
C ALA A 134 15.92 8.17 2.59
N GLN A 135 15.89 6.87 2.89
CA GLN A 135 17.08 6.12 3.34
C GLN A 135 17.34 4.83 2.55
N GLY A 136 16.46 4.46 1.63
CA GLY A 136 16.59 3.22 0.87
C GLY A 136 15.86 3.27 -0.47
N ILE A 137 15.98 2.17 -1.21
CA ILE A 137 15.22 1.98 -2.45
C ILE A 137 13.89 1.33 -2.08
N PRO A 138 12.75 1.76 -2.66
CA PRO A 138 11.45 1.14 -2.41
C PRO A 138 11.50 -0.37 -2.59
N ASP A 139 10.91 -1.12 -1.65
CA ASP A 139 10.94 -2.60 -1.66
C ASP A 139 10.40 -3.20 -2.97
N LEU A 140 9.47 -2.52 -3.64
CA LEU A 140 8.91 -2.94 -4.93
C LEU A 140 9.88 -2.78 -6.13
N LEU A 141 11.00 -2.09 -5.94
CA LEU A 141 12.00 -1.80 -6.97
C LEU A 141 13.38 -2.37 -6.61
N GLN A 142 13.49 -3.28 -5.63
CA GLN A 142 14.76 -3.88 -5.24
C GLN A 142 15.07 -5.15 -6.05
N THR A 143 16.32 -5.37 -6.43
CA THR A 143 16.76 -6.67 -6.95
C THR A 143 16.89 -7.68 -5.79
N PRO A 144 16.88 -9.01 -6.07
CA PRO A 144 17.04 -10.02 -5.03
C PRO A 144 18.32 -9.84 -4.19
N ASP A 145 19.43 -9.51 -4.84
CA ASP A 145 20.73 -9.35 -4.17
C ASP A 145 20.79 -8.06 -3.34
N TYR A 146 20.22 -6.98 -3.86
CA TYR A 146 20.08 -5.74 -3.08
C TYR A 146 19.16 -5.94 -1.88
N ALA A 147 18.02 -6.61 -2.05
CA ALA A 147 17.11 -6.95 -0.96
C ALA A 147 17.82 -7.80 0.10
N ARG A 148 18.63 -8.79 -0.31
CA ARG A 148 19.42 -9.62 0.61
C ARG A 148 20.43 -8.78 1.39
N ALA A 149 21.12 -7.85 0.73
CA ALA A 149 22.04 -6.93 1.39
C ALA A 149 21.33 -5.99 2.38
N VAL A 150 20.17 -5.42 2.01
CA VAL A 150 19.35 -4.60 2.92
C VAL A 150 18.87 -5.40 4.12
N VAL A 151 18.41 -6.65 3.94
CA VAL A 151 17.97 -7.49 5.06
C VAL A 151 19.12 -7.77 6.03
N ARG A 152 20.34 -8.03 5.52
CA ARG A 152 21.52 -8.32 6.36
C ARG A 152 22.11 -7.08 7.04
N PHE A 153 22.22 -5.97 6.33
CA PHE A 153 23.04 -4.82 6.75
C PHE A 153 22.24 -3.53 6.99
N GLY A 154 20.96 -3.50 6.61
CA GLY A 154 20.16 -2.28 6.67
C GLY A 154 19.92 -1.79 8.10
N HIS A 155 19.70 -0.48 8.23
CA HIS A 155 19.45 0.23 9.49
C HIS A 155 18.30 -0.34 10.35
N ARG A 156 17.47 -1.23 9.80
CA ARG A 156 16.42 -1.90 10.57
C ARG A 156 16.91 -3.05 11.45
N GLY A 157 18.14 -3.55 11.28
CA GLY A 157 18.83 -4.40 12.27
C GLY A 157 18.14 -5.71 12.70
N ILE A 158 16.97 -6.05 12.15
CA ILE A 158 16.14 -7.19 12.57
C ILE A 158 16.90 -8.51 12.41
N ALA A 159 17.85 -8.55 11.48
CA ALA A 159 18.49 -9.76 11.01
C ALA A 159 20.01 -9.82 11.20
N ALA A 160 20.61 -8.96 12.04
CA ALA A 160 22.03 -9.09 12.38
C ALA A 160 22.37 -10.48 12.96
N ASN A 161 21.38 -11.14 13.57
CA ASN A 161 21.45 -12.51 14.09
C ASN A 161 20.51 -13.50 13.37
N ALA A 162 19.90 -13.12 12.24
CA ALA A 162 18.98 -14.01 11.53
C ALA A 162 19.74 -15.12 10.81
N SER A 163 19.13 -16.31 10.75
CA SER A 163 19.68 -17.41 9.95
C SER A 163 19.59 -17.11 8.45
N GLU A 164 20.45 -17.73 7.65
CA GLU A 164 20.39 -17.65 6.17
C GLU A 164 19.00 -18.03 5.62
N ALA A 165 18.35 -19.02 6.23
CA ALA A 165 17.00 -19.42 5.85
C ALA A 165 15.97 -18.31 6.10
N GLU A 166 16.09 -17.57 7.21
CA GLU A 166 15.21 -16.44 7.51
C GLU A 166 15.45 -15.28 6.53
N VAL A 167 16.72 -14.98 6.21
CA VAL A 167 17.07 -13.96 5.22
C VAL A 167 16.43 -14.29 3.88
N GLU A 168 16.57 -15.53 3.39
CA GLU A 168 16.01 -15.92 2.11
C GLU A 168 14.48 -15.93 2.10
N ARG A 169 13.84 -16.25 3.24
CA ARG A 169 12.37 -16.11 3.37
C ARG A 169 11.92 -14.65 3.30
N ARG A 170 12.64 -13.72 3.92
CA ARG A 170 12.37 -12.27 3.82
C ARG A 170 12.57 -11.74 2.40
N VAL A 171 13.63 -12.17 1.71
CA VAL A 171 13.86 -11.86 0.30
C VAL A 171 12.72 -12.42 -0.56
N GLY A 172 12.34 -13.68 -0.34
CA GLY A 172 11.23 -14.33 -1.03
C GLY A 172 9.91 -13.57 -0.87
N LEU A 173 9.61 -13.08 0.33
CA LEU A 173 8.45 -12.21 0.57
C LEU A 173 8.51 -10.93 -0.28
N ARG A 174 9.65 -10.22 -0.29
CA ARG A 174 9.84 -9.02 -1.12
C ARG A 174 9.66 -9.29 -2.62
N MET A 175 10.29 -10.36 -3.12
CA MET A 175 10.15 -10.76 -4.53
C MET A 175 8.72 -11.16 -4.86
N LYS A 176 7.98 -11.75 -3.92
CA LYS A 176 6.56 -12.07 -4.09
C LYS A 176 5.71 -10.80 -4.17
N ARG A 177 5.99 -9.78 -3.37
CA ARG A 177 5.32 -8.46 -3.42
C ARG A 177 5.46 -7.82 -4.79
N GLN A 178 6.67 -7.81 -5.35
CA GLN A 178 6.98 -7.21 -6.66
C GLN A 178 6.18 -7.78 -7.83
N GLN A 179 5.62 -8.99 -7.70
CA GLN A 179 4.82 -9.60 -8.76
C GLN A 179 3.58 -8.76 -9.12
N ILE A 180 3.13 -7.86 -8.23
CA ILE A 180 2.01 -6.96 -8.52
C ILE A 180 2.29 -6.03 -9.70
N LEU A 181 3.56 -5.66 -9.93
CA LEU A 181 3.97 -4.80 -11.05
C LEU A 181 3.95 -5.53 -12.40
N ARG A 182 3.83 -6.86 -12.40
CA ARG A 182 3.85 -7.69 -13.61
C ARG A 182 2.50 -8.31 -13.96
N ARG A 183 1.44 -8.01 -13.19
CA ARG A 183 0.09 -8.54 -13.44
C ARG A 183 -0.56 -7.80 -14.63
N PRO A 184 -1.68 -8.30 -15.20
CA PRO A 184 -2.33 -7.68 -16.36
C PRO A 184 -2.73 -6.21 -16.15
N ASN A 185 -3.21 -5.87 -14.94
CA ASN A 185 -3.55 -4.51 -14.54
C ASN A 185 -2.62 -4.09 -13.37
N PRO A 186 -1.35 -3.73 -13.64
CA PRO A 186 -0.42 -3.38 -12.57
C PRO A 186 -0.82 -2.04 -11.93
N PRO A 187 -0.51 -1.82 -10.64
CA PRO A 187 -0.68 -0.50 -10.04
C PRO A 187 0.23 0.52 -10.72
N HIS A 188 -0.20 1.77 -10.75
CA HIS A 188 0.68 2.89 -11.06
C HIS A 188 1.58 3.15 -9.86
N LEU A 189 2.87 2.82 -9.99
CA LEU A 189 3.88 3.08 -8.97
C LEU A 189 4.54 4.44 -9.23
N TRP A 190 4.49 5.33 -8.25
CA TRP A 190 5.23 6.57 -8.23
C TRP A 190 6.18 6.58 -7.04
N ALA A 191 7.44 6.28 -7.31
CA ALA A 191 8.51 6.26 -6.33
C ALA A 191 9.29 7.58 -6.38
N VAL A 192 9.29 8.30 -5.26
CA VAL A 192 10.18 9.43 -5.00
C VAL A 192 11.28 8.94 -4.09
N ILE A 193 12.54 9.10 -4.50
CA ILE A 193 13.70 8.55 -3.81
C ILE A 193 14.67 9.69 -3.50
N ASP A 194 15.14 9.77 -2.28
CA ASP A 194 16.17 10.75 -1.92
C ASP A 194 17.51 10.43 -2.60
N GLU A 195 18.23 11.45 -3.09
CA GLU A 195 19.54 11.27 -3.72
C GLU A 195 20.53 10.54 -2.79
N SER A 196 20.45 10.74 -1.47
CA SER A 196 21.28 10.00 -0.51
C SER A 196 20.99 8.51 -0.49
N ALA A 197 19.76 8.08 -0.78
CA ALA A 197 19.41 6.67 -0.84
C ALA A 197 19.99 6.00 -2.09
N LEU A 198 20.04 6.71 -3.22
CA LEU A 198 20.58 6.21 -4.48
C LEU A 198 22.12 6.13 -4.48
N ARG A 199 22.79 7.06 -3.79
CA ARG A 199 24.27 7.11 -3.74
C ARG A 199 24.90 6.20 -2.70
N ARG A 200 24.14 5.64 -1.76
CA ARG A 200 24.68 4.73 -0.74
C ARG A 200 24.98 3.36 -1.35
N THR A 201 26.21 2.90 -1.21
CA THR A 201 26.56 1.51 -1.52
C THR A 201 25.93 0.58 -0.49
N VAL A 202 25.13 -0.38 -0.96
CA VAL A 202 24.51 -1.42 -0.14
C VAL A 202 24.98 -2.78 -0.64
N GLY A 203 25.56 -3.57 0.26
CA GLY A 203 26.21 -4.83 -0.12
C GLY A 203 27.53 -4.57 -0.84
N SER A 204 27.69 -5.13 -2.03
CA SER A 204 28.87 -4.90 -2.87
C SER A 204 28.62 -3.81 -3.93
N THR A 205 29.70 -3.33 -4.55
CA THR A 205 29.62 -2.43 -5.72
C THR A 205 28.80 -3.05 -6.85
N ASP A 206 28.99 -4.34 -7.11
CA ASP A 206 28.25 -5.10 -8.14
C ASP A 206 26.74 -5.17 -7.85
N THR A 207 26.37 -5.39 -6.58
CA THR A 207 24.97 -5.32 -6.14
C THR A 207 24.36 -3.94 -6.36
N THR A 208 25.13 -2.88 -6.07
CA THR A 208 24.68 -1.49 -6.27
C THR A 208 24.53 -1.15 -7.75
N LEU A 209 25.47 -1.58 -8.60
CA LEU A 209 25.39 -1.41 -10.05
C LEU A 209 24.14 -2.10 -10.62
N THR A 210 23.97 -3.39 -10.31
CA THR A 210 22.79 -4.17 -10.74
C THR A 210 21.48 -3.53 -10.28
N GLN A 211 21.47 -2.93 -9.08
CA GLN A 211 20.31 -2.21 -8.56
C GLN A 211 20.03 -0.92 -9.36
N LEU A 212 21.05 -0.15 -9.74
CA LEU A 212 20.87 1.06 -10.54
C LEU A 212 20.39 0.74 -11.96
N GLU A 213 20.96 -0.29 -12.60
CA GLU A 213 20.49 -0.81 -13.89
C GLU A 213 19.01 -1.19 -13.81
N HIS A 214 18.62 -1.92 -12.76
CA HIS A 214 17.23 -2.30 -12.56
C HIS A 214 16.28 -1.10 -12.39
N LEU A 215 16.71 -0.02 -11.72
CA LEU A 215 15.91 1.20 -11.61
C LEU A 215 15.76 1.93 -12.94
N ILE A 216 16.82 1.96 -13.75
CA ILE A 216 16.79 2.52 -15.10
C ILE A 216 15.78 1.75 -15.95
N ASP A 217 15.89 0.42 -16.01
CA ASP A 217 14.95 -0.45 -16.75
C ASP A 217 13.51 -0.27 -16.26
N ALA A 218 13.29 -0.25 -14.93
CA ALA A 218 11.97 -0.06 -14.36
C ALA A 218 11.36 1.29 -14.75
N SER A 219 12.16 2.35 -14.85
CA SER A 219 11.71 3.69 -15.25
C SER A 219 11.27 3.79 -16.72
N GLU A 220 11.50 2.75 -17.53
CA GLU A 220 11.01 2.68 -18.91
C GLU A 220 9.56 2.17 -19.00
N HIS A 221 9.06 1.52 -17.94
CA HIS A 221 7.68 1.05 -17.92
C HIS A 221 6.69 2.20 -17.71
N PRO A 222 5.59 2.26 -18.49
CA PRO A 222 4.66 3.40 -18.44
C PRO A 222 3.88 3.51 -17.12
N HIS A 223 3.77 2.43 -16.35
CA HIS A 223 3.08 2.41 -15.06
C HIS A 223 4.04 2.63 -13.87
N ILE A 224 5.33 2.88 -14.12
CA ILE A 224 6.34 3.13 -13.09
C ILE A 224 6.95 4.51 -13.33
N THR A 225 6.83 5.39 -12.34
CA THR A 225 7.46 6.70 -12.30
C THR A 225 8.47 6.73 -11.18
N ILE A 226 9.73 7.00 -11.50
CA ILE A 226 10.82 7.17 -10.52
C ILE A 226 11.28 8.62 -10.60
N GLN A 227 11.31 9.30 -9.46
CA GLN A 227 11.86 10.64 -9.32
C GLN A 227 12.87 10.69 -8.19
N MET A 228 13.91 11.48 -8.35
CA MET A 228 14.92 11.71 -7.34
C MET A 228 14.71 13.07 -6.69
N VAL A 229 14.74 13.15 -5.36
CA VAL A 229 14.89 14.43 -4.64
C VAL A 229 16.38 14.75 -4.57
N PRO A 230 16.86 15.76 -5.32
CA PRO A 230 18.28 16.08 -5.35
C PRO A 230 18.73 16.81 -4.08
N PHE A 231 20.03 16.79 -3.74
CA PHE A 231 20.59 17.51 -2.59
C PHE A 231 20.40 19.03 -2.63
N ARG A 232 20.10 19.58 -3.81
CA ARG A 232 19.81 21.00 -4.01
C ARG A 232 18.37 21.39 -3.66
N ALA A 233 17.50 20.42 -3.38
CA ALA A 233 16.14 20.66 -2.91
C ALA A 233 16.15 21.25 -1.48
N ASP A 234 15.06 21.87 -1.08
CA ASP A 234 14.93 22.45 0.27
C ASP A 234 15.05 21.36 1.35
N ALA A 235 15.83 21.62 2.40
CA ALA A 235 16.12 20.66 3.47
C ALA A 235 14.87 20.27 4.30
N VAL A 236 13.80 21.08 4.25
CA VAL A 236 12.53 20.78 4.92
C VAL A 236 11.77 19.65 4.20
N VAL A 237 12.10 19.38 2.94
CA VAL A 237 11.43 18.37 2.11
C VAL A 237 11.80 16.97 2.61
N GLY A 238 10.79 16.23 3.08
CA GLY A 238 10.97 14.85 3.55
C GLY A 238 11.34 14.70 5.03
N GLU A 239 11.28 15.77 5.84
CA GLU A 239 11.53 15.73 7.29
C GLU A 239 10.62 14.73 8.03
N ASP A 240 9.38 14.54 7.54
CA ASP A 240 8.43 13.57 8.10
C ASP A 240 8.83 12.09 7.86
N GLY A 241 9.88 11.87 7.08
CA GLY A 241 10.44 10.56 6.77
C GLY A 241 9.66 9.79 5.70
N PRO A 242 9.95 8.48 5.56
CA PRO A 242 9.33 7.65 4.53
C PRO A 242 7.82 7.56 4.68
N VAL A 243 7.11 7.73 3.58
CA VAL A 243 5.65 7.66 3.53
C VAL A 243 5.21 6.92 2.27
N THR A 244 4.23 6.02 2.41
CA THR A 244 3.55 5.40 1.29
C THR A 244 2.06 5.74 1.33
N ILE A 245 1.50 6.16 0.19
CA ILE A 245 0.09 6.46 0.00
C ILE A 245 -0.47 5.48 -1.03
N LEU A 246 -1.49 4.73 -0.62
CA LEU A 246 -2.14 3.71 -1.43
C LEU A 246 -3.54 4.20 -1.81
N ARG A 247 -3.83 4.21 -3.12
CA ARG A 247 -5.18 4.39 -3.62
C ARG A 247 -5.78 3.03 -3.95
N LEU A 248 -6.90 2.72 -3.33
CA LEU A 248 -7.63 1.48 -3.56
C LEU A 248 -8.52 1.57 -4.81
N PRO A 249 -8.90 0.42 -5.40
CA PRO A 249 -9.72 0.38 -6.59
C PRO A 249 -11.08 1.05 -6.40
N GLY A 250 -11.60 1.62 -7.48
CA GLY A 250 -12.90 2.28 -7.51
C GLY A 250 -12.92 3.72 -6.99
N GLY A 251 -11.87 4.20 -6.31
CA GLY A 251 -11.71 5.61 -5.92
C GLY A 251 -12.73 6.16 -4.90
N GLU A 252 -13.65 5.33 -4.41
CA GLU A 252 -14.65 5.70 -3.41
C GLU A 252 -14.09 5.67 -1.98
N LEU A 253 -13.06 4.86 -1.76
CA LEU A 253 -12.37 4.78 -0.47
C LEU A 253 -11.33 5.88 -0.35
N PRO A 254 -11.14 6.45 0.87
CA PRO A 254 -10.06 7.38 1.10
C PRO A 254 -8.71 6.71 0.84
N ASP A 255 -7.75 7.49 0.35
CA ASP A 255 -6.37 7.03 0.24
C ASP A 255 -5.86 6.56 1.61
N VAL A 256 -5.11 5.46 1.63
CA VAL A 256 -4.53 4.91 2.84
C VAL A 256 -3.10 5.37 2.96
N VAL A 257 -2.77 6.02 4.09
CA VAL A 257 -1.40 6.39 4.42
C VAL A 257 -0.77 5.29 5.25
N CYS A 258 0.43 4.87 4.83
CA CYS A 258 1.24 3.87 5.50
C CYS A 258 2.57 4.51 5.89
N LEU A 259 2.78 4.62 7.19
CA LEU A 259 4.03 5.10 7.77
C LEU A 259 4.70 3.90 8.42
N GLU A 260 5.91 3.59 8.01
CA GLU A 260 6.66 2.47 8.58
C GLU A 260 7.81 2.98 9.46
N PRO A 261 7.57 3.53 10.66
CA PRO A 261 8.68 3.81 11.57
C PRO A 261 9.31 2.49 12.05
N PRO A 262 10.55 2.53 12.56
CA PRO A 262 11.24 1.34 13.09
C PRO A 262 10.47 0.61 14.20
N THR A 263 9.56 1.31 14.88
CA THR A 263 8.77 0.81 16.02
C THR A 263 7.47 0.11 15.63
N GLY A 264 7.12 0.07 14.33
CA GLY A 264 5.94 -0.63 13.81
C GLY A 264 5.08 0.24 12.90
N ALA A 265 4.43 -0.39 11.91
CA ALA A 265 3.63 0.32 10.92
C ALA A 265 2.45 1.07 11.55
N ARG A 266 2.22 2.30 11.09
CA ARG A 266 1.11 3.17 11.49
C ARG A 266 0.28 3.54 10.27
N TYR A 267 -1.03 3.55 10.49
CA TYR A 267 -2.03 3.85 9.46
C TYR A 267 -2.92 4.99 9.94
N PRO A 268 -2.52 6.26 9.72
CA PRO A 268 -3.39 7.40 9.99
C PRO A 268 -4.71 7.24 9.22
N CYS A 269 -5.82 7.46 9.92
CA CYS A 269 -7.16 7.29 9.35
C CYS A 269 -8.04 8.53 9.50
N GLU A 270 -7.56 9.57 10.17
CA GLU A 270 -8.30 10.83 10.28
C GLU A 270 -8.09 11.63 8.98
N PRO A 271 -9.15 12.26 8.42
CA PRO A 271 -9.05 12.98 7.16
C PRO A 271 -7.96 14.06 7.14
N ALA A 272 -7.75 14.74 8.27
CA ALA A 272 -6.71 15.76 8.41
C ALA A 272 -5.30 15.18 8.28
N ASP A 273 -5.05 13.98 8.83
CA ASP A 273 -3.75 13.31 8.72
C ASP A 273 -3.50 12.88 7.27
N ILE A 274 -4.52 12.31 6.61
CA ILE A 274 -4.42 11.87 5.21
C ILE A 274 -4.11 13.05 4.29
N GLU A 275 -4.80 14.18 4.48
CA GLU A 275 -4.57 15.39 3.69
C GLU A 275 -3.17 15.97 3.94
N HIS A 276 -2.69 15.94 5.18
CA HIS A 276 -1.34 16.37 5.53
C HIS A 276 -0.28 15.56 4.77
N TYR A 277 -0.37 14.22 4.77
CA TYR A 277 0.59 13.38 4.03
C TYR A 277 0.44 13.49 2.51
N ARG A 278 -0.77 13.73 1.99
CA ARG A 278 -0.97 14.05 0.56
C ARG A 278 -0.27 15.35 0.19
N HIS A 279 -0.34 16.37 1.05
CA HIS A 279 0.37 17.63 0.85
C HIS A 279 1.88 17.41 0.81
N ILE A 280 2.44 16.68 1.79
CA ILE A 280 3.87 16.34 1.84
C ILE A 280 4.32 15.62 0.55
N MET A 281 3.57 14.60 0.12
CA MET A 281 3.88 13.87 -1.12
C MET A 281 3.86 14.78 -2.35
N ASN A 282 2.93 15.74 -2.41
CA ASN A 282 2.88 16.67 -3.53
C ASN A 282 4.06 17.65 -3.53
N GLN A 283 4.49 18.13 -2.36
CA GLN A 283 5.70 18.97 -2.25
C GLN A 283 6.95 18.20 -2.69
N LEU A 284 7.09 16.95 -2.22
CA LEU A 284 8.18 16.06 -2.63
C LEU A 284 8.26 15.89 -4.15
N VAL A 285 7.11 15.71 -4.82
CA VAL A 285 7.05 15.58 -6.28
C VAL A 285 7.43 16.87 -7.02
N ILE A 286 7.10 18.04 -6.46
CA ILE A 286 7.44 19.34 -7.05
C ILE A 286 8.95 19.59 -6.98
N GLU A 287 9.56 19.23 -5.86
CA GLU A 287 10.98 19.44 -5.57
C GLU A 287 11.88 18.37 -6.22
N ALA A 288 11.32 17.18 -6.47
CA ALA A 288 12.02 16.11 -7.15
C ALA A 288 12.28 16.42 -8.63
N ASP A 289 13.41 15.95 -9.13
CA ASP A 289 13.74 16.01 -10.55
C ASP A 289 12.69 15.25 -11.38
N SER A 290 12.42 15.75 -12.59
CA SER A 290 11.53 15.05 -13.53
C SER A 290 12.00 13.61 -13.79
N PRO A 291 11.12 12.68 -14.19
CA PRO A 291 11.52 11.30 -14.44
C PRO A 291 12.61 11.16 -15.51
N ALA A 292 12.66 12.06 -16.50
CA ALA A 292 13.71 12.07 -17.52
C ALA A 292 15.06 12.49 -16.93
N VAL A 293 15.10 13.57 -16.15
CA VAL A 293 16.31 14.06 -15.47
C VAL A 293 16.81 13.03 -14.45
N THR A 294 15.89 12.42 -13.70
CA THR A 294 16.21 11.34 -12.75
C THR A 294 16.89 10.18 -13.46
N ARG A 295 16.38 9.72 -14.59
CA ARG A 295 17.01 8.64 -15.38
C ARG A 295 18.40 9.01 -15.87
N THR A 296 18.61 10.25 -16.34
CA THR A 296 19.95 10.73 -16.68
C THR A 296 20.90 10.71 -15.47
N ALA A 297 20.44 11.13 -14.30
CA ALA A 297 21.22 11.08 -13.07
C ALA A 297 21.59 9.63 -12.68
N LEU A 298 20.66 8.67 -12.82
CA LEU A 298 20.94 7.25 -12.57
C LEU A 298 22.03 6.69 -13.50
N HIS A 299 21.98 7.02 -14.81
CA HIS A 299 23.05 6.66 -15.74
C HIS A 299 24.41 7.25 -15.33
N GLN A 300 24.43 8.53 -14.93
CA GLN A 300 25.66 9.16 -14.47
C GLN A 300 26.24 8.48 -13.22
N MET A 301 25.39 8.15 -12.23
CA MET A 301 25.83 7.44 -11.02
C MET A 301 26.42 6.06 -11.37
N LEU A 302 25.84 5.36 -12.34
CA LEU A 302 26.35 4.08 -12.81
C LEU A 302 27.74 4.23 -13.46
N GLU A 303 27.92 5.23 -14.33
CA GLU A 303 29.21 5.54 -14.97
C GLU A 303 30.29 5.95 -13.95
N ASP A 304 29.92 6.76 -12.95
CA ASP A 304 30.82 7.19 -11.86
C ASP A 304 31.35 5.98 -11.07
N ILE A 305 30.48 5.04 -10.74
CA ILE A 305 30.86 3.81 -10.02
C ILE A 305 31.79 2.94 -10.88
N LEU A 306 31.50 2.77 -12.17
CA LEU A 306 32.32 1.97 -13.08
C LEU A 306 33.70 2.59 -13.35
N SER A 307 33.77 3.92 -13.40
CA SER A 307 35.02 4.66 -13.61
C SER A 307 35.88 4.79 -12.34
N GLY A 308 35.35 4.42 -11.17
CA GLY A 308 36.00 4.61 -9.88
C GLY A 308 36.10 6.08 -9.48
N ALA A 309 35.39 6.97 -10.17
CA ALA A 309 35.28 8.37 -9.80
C ALA A 309 34.31 8.48 -8.64
N SER A 310 34.83 8.59 -7.41
CA SER A 310 34.02 9.11 -6.31
C SER A 310 33.65 10.55 -6.67
N SER A 311 32.41 10.77 -7.11
CA SER A 311 31.86 12.12 -7.27
C SER A 311 32.02 12.88 -5.93
N PRO A 312 32.60 14.09 -5.94
CA PRO A 312 32.91 14.86 -4.73
C PRO A 312 31.67 15.34 -3.96
#